data_AF-A0A352KWI9-F1
#
_entry.id   AF-A0A352KWI9-F1
#
_cell.length_a   1.000
_cell.length_b   1.000
_cell.length_c   1.000
_cell.angle_alpha   90.00
_cell.angle_beta   90.00
_cell.angle_gamma   90.00
#
_symmetry.space_group_name_H-M   'P 1'
#
loop_
_entity.id
_entity.type
_entity.pdbx_description
1 polymer ?
#
loop_
_entity_poly.entity_id
_entity_poly.type
_entity_poly.pdbx_seq_one_letter_code
_entity_poly.pdbx_strand_id
1 'polypeptide(L)'
;FGCTDGWVYCLQADSGQLAWKYRVAPLDRRIMAFEQLESLWPVHGSVLIKQDAVWAVAGRSNFLDGGLRLVRLNLADGAKLSETIMDETNPETGNNMQEKLQILQMPVGLPDILTADDQFVYMKSQKFDFQGNRLEIGPISGDFVAQGSAQRGEGVHLFAPMGFLDDSWFHRSYWVYGRNFAGGHGGYYQAGRFAPSGDIMVNGGGYVFGYGRKPEYFRWTTTMERQLYAAVPEPPEIPGDFARKAAPAGGKAATNIGQFAQFAKTPALDPTSRPLTVEAWIT
;
A
#
# COMPACT_ATOMS: atom_id res chain seq x y z
N PHE A 1 -1.46 13.40 20.02
CA PHE A 1 -2.27 12.38 19.32
C PHE A 1 -3.31 13.08 18.45
N GLY A 2 -3.79 12.42 17.39
CA GLY A 2 -4.91 12.89 16.60
C GLY A 2 -6.24 12.32 17.08
N CYS A 3 -7.35 12.88 16.62
CA CYS A 3 -8.68 12.43 17.01
C CYS A 3 -9.66 12.52 15.83
N THR A 4 -10.65 11.65 15.83
CA THR A 4 -11.70 11.60 14.78
C THR A 4 -12.60 12.83 14.80
N ASP A 5 -12.51 13.70 15.83
CA ASP A 5 -13.14 15.03 15.87
C ASP A 5 -12.45 16.08 14.96
N GLY A 6 -11.36 15.71 14.28
CA GLY A 6 -10.64 16.58 13.34
C GLY A 6 -9.52 17.39 13.97
N TRP A 7 -9.14 17.11 15.21
CA TRP A 7 -8.10 17.82 15.95
C TRP A 7 -6.87 16.96 16.23
N VAL A 8 -5.75 17.65 16.45
CA VAL A 8 -4.54 17.13 17.08
C VAL A 8 -4.41 17.77 18.46
N TYR A 9 -4.08 16.95 19.45
CA TYR A 9 -3.92 17.34 20.84
C TYR A 9 -2.51 17.02 21.33
N CYS A 10 -1.93 17.94 22.09
CA CYS A 10 -0.70 17.73 22.83
C CYS A 10 -0.98 17.94 24.32
N LEU A 11 -0.65 16.93 25.12
CA LEU A 11 -0.86 16.92 26.56
C LEU A 11 0.49 16.80 27.26
N GLN A 12 0.61 17.38 28.45
CA GLN A 12 1.74 17.13 29.34
C GLN A 12 1.73 15.67 29.79
N ALA A 13 2.87 14.99 29.70
CA ALA A 13 2.96 13.56 29.96
C ALA A 13 2.71 13.17 31.43
N ASP A 14 3.02 14.06 32.36
CA ASP A 14 2.89 13.83 33.81
C ASP A 14 1.49 14.10 34.35
N SER A 15 0.83 15.15 33.85
CA SER A 15 -0.44 15.66 34.38
C SER A 15 -1.63 15.42 33.46
N GLY A 16 -1.40 15.10 32.18
CA GLY A 16 -2.44 15.00 31.16
C GLY A 16 -3.08 16.33 30.78
N GLN A 17 -2.57 17.46 31.30
CA GLN A 17 -3.11 18.78 30.99
C GLN A 17 -2.84 19.17 29.54
N LEU A 18 -3.79 19.88 28.91
CA LEU A 18 -3.66 20.36 27.55
C LEU A 18 -2.54 21.39 27.44
N ALA A 19 -1.50 21.08 26.68
CA ALA A 19 -0.46 22.03 26.31
C ALA A 19 -0.93 22.88 25.12
N TRP A 20 -1.39 22.22 24.06
CA TRP A 20 -1.97 22.87 22.88
C TRP A 20 -2.86 21.91 22.09
N LYS A 21 -3.70 22.47 21.22
CA LYS A 21 -4.46 21.72 20.22
C LYS A 21 -4.56 22.49 18.91
N TYR A 22 -4.64 21.77 17.81
CA TYR A 22 -4.76 22.33 16.46
C TYR A 22 -5.85 21.61 15.67
N ARG A 23 -6.76 22.36 15.03
CA ARG A 23 -7.80 21.77 14.18
C ARG A 23 -7.24 21.55 12.78
N VAL A 24 -7.04 20.29 12.41
CA VAL A 24 -6.58 19.92 11.06
C VAL A 24 -7.75 19.96 10.08
N ALA A 25 -8.94 19.59 10.54
CA ALA A 25 -10.16 19.75 9.76
C ALA A 25 -10.39 21.24 9.38
N PRO A 26 -10.75 21.53 8.12
CA PRO A 26 -10.92 22.90 7.66
C PRO A 26 -12.03 23.64 8.42
N LEU A 27 -13.08 22.91 8.79
CA LEU A 27 -14.26 23.41 9.50
C LEU A 27 -14.87 22.30 10.35
N ASP A 28 -15.64 22.67 11.38
CA ASP A 28 -16.37 21.71 12.22
C ASP A 28 -17.65 21.28 11.49
N ARG A 29 -17.52 20.20 10.70
CA ARG A 29 -18.66 19.46 10.17
C ARG A 29 -18.51 18.01 10.53
N ARG A 30 -19.64 17.40 10.86
CA ARG A 30 -19.68 16.05 11.42
C ARG A 30 -20.64 15.17 10.67
N ILE A 31 -20.30 13.88 10.64
CA ILE A 31 -21.11 12.82 10.06
C ILE A 31 -21.16 11.63 11.02
N MET A 32 -22.16 10.78 10.85
CA MET A 32 -22.20 9.48 11.52
C MET A 32 -21.31 8.50 10.76
N ALA A 33 -20.29 7.97 11.42
CA ALA A 33 -19.42 6.91 10.92
C ALA A 33 -19.43 5.78 11.95
N PHE A 34 -19.90 4.58 11.55
CA PHE A 34 -20.01 3.42 12.45
C PHE A 34 -20.70 3.75 13.78
N GLU A 35 -21.85 4.44 13.69
CA GLU A 35 -22.66 4.87 14.85
C GLU A 35 -21.97 5.88 15.79
N GLN A 36 -20.83 6.44 15.39
CA GLN A 36 -20.13 7.49 16.11
C GLN A 36 -20.17 8.81 15.34
N LEU A 37 -20.34 9.92 16.08
CA LEU A 37 -20.30 11.25 15.49
C LEU A 37 -18.84 11.71 15.37
N GLU A 38 -18.34 11.77 14.14
CA GLU A 38 -16.96 12.14 13.83
C GLU A 38 -16.92 13.40 12.95
N SER A 39 -15.76 14.05 12.88
CA SER A 39 -15.48 15.03 11.84
C SER A 39 -15.64 14.41 10.45
N LEU A 40 -16.09 15.22 9.50
CA LEU A 40 -16.04 14.88 8.07
C LEU A 40 -14.59 14.63 7.62
N TRP A 41 -13.63 15.33 8.23
CA TRP A 41 -12.20 15.10 8.11
C TRP A 41 -11.63 14.60 9.43
N PRO A 42 -11.72 13.29 9.73
CA PRO A 42 -11.12 12.72 10.95
C PRO A 42 -9.59 12.83 10.88
N VAL A 43 -8.92 12.88 12.02
CA VAL A 43 -7.45 12.70 12.11
C VAL A 43 -7.16 11.34 12.72
N HIS A 44 -6.21 10.60 12.17
CA HIS A 44 -5.75 9.33 12.76
C HIS A 44 -5.21 9.54 14.18
N GLY A 45 -5.47 8.59 15.07
CA GLY A 45 -5.00 8.62 16.46
C GLY A 45 -3.49 8.78 16.59
N SER A 46 -2.76 8.04 15.75
CA SER A 46 -1.31 8.12 15.65
C SER A 46 -0.89 9.31 14.78
N VAL A 47 -0.01 10.15 15.33
CA VAL A 47 0.69 11.24 14.62
C VAL A 47 2.17 10.91 14.58
N LEU A 48 2.85 11.29 13.51
CA LEU A 48 4.28 11.07 13.38
C LEU A 48 5.04 12.30 13.91
N ILE A 49 6.07 12.08 14.72
CA ILE A 49 7.01 13.13 15.11
C ILE A 49 8.31 12.91 14.35
N LYS A 50 8.75 13.91 13.56
CA LYS A 50 10.02 13.90 12.83
C LYS A 50 10.56 15.34 12.76
N GLN A 51 11.82 15.53 13.18
CA GLN A 51 12.52 16.84 13.14
C GLN A 51 11.72 17.97 13.81
N ASP A 52 11.32 17.78 15.07
CA ASP A 52 10.53 18.74 15.88
C ASP A 52 9.17 19.16 15.27
N ALA A 53 8.72 18.45 14.24
CA ALA A 53 7.42 18.64 13.63
C ALA A 53 6.51 17.45 13.93
N VAL A 54 5.26 17.75 14.26
CA VAL A 54 4.15 16.80 14.31
C VAL A 54 3.49 16.75 12.94
N TRP A 55 3.42 15.55 12.36
CA TRP A 55 2.80 15.26 11.09
C TRP A 55 1.47 14.57 11.33
N ALA A 56 0.42 15.10 10.72
CA ALA A 56 -0.93 14.56 10.82
C ALA A 56 -1.66 14.67 9.48
N VAL A 57 -2.58 13.73 9.23
CA VAL A 57 -3.44 13.74 8.05
C VAL A 57 -4.89 13.77 8.51
N ALA A 58 -5.66 14.74 7.99
CA ALA A 58 -7.11 14.76 8.13
C ALA A 58 -7.80 14.40 6.82
N GLY A 59 -8.96 13.74 6.91
CA GLY A 59 -9.78 13.38 5.75
C GLY A 59 -9.98 11.88 5.60
N ARG A 60 -10.85 11.48 4.67
CA ARG A 60 -11.17 10.06 4.42
C ARG A 60 -10.67 9.57 3.07
N SER A 61 -10.69 10.43 2.06
CA SER A 61 -10.15 10.14 0.74
C SER A 61 -9.74 11.42 0.03
N ASN A 62 -8.81 11.33 -0.92
CA ASN A 62 -8.53 12.42 -1.85
C ASN A 62 -9.76 12.81 -2.68
N PHE A 63 -10.70 11.89 -2.90
CA PHE A 63 -11.83 12.08 -3.82
C PHE A 63 -13.13 12.50 -3.14
N LEU A 64 -13.10 12.76 -1.82
CA LEU A 64 -14.28 13.09 -1.03
C LEU A 64 -14.03 14.35 -0.22
N ASP A 65 -15.06 15.18 -0.12
CA ASP A 65 -15.13 16.30 0.83
C ASP A 65 -13.93 17.26 0.76
N GLY A 66 -13.37 17.50 -0.45
CA GLY A 66 -12.21 18.38 -0.62
C GLY A 66 -10.88 17.78 -0.16
N GLY A 67 -10.81 16.45 -0.09
CA GLY A 67 -9.56 15.70 -0.04
C GLY A 67 -8.97 15.47 1.35
N LEU A 68 -7.71 15.02 1.32
CA LEU A 68 -6.88 14.85 2.51
C LEU A 68 -6.06 16.12 2.77
N ARG A 69 -5.76 16.37 4.04
CA ARG A 69 -4.93 17.50 4.49
C ARG A 69 -3.77 16.95 5.31
N LEU A 70 -2.59 16.93 4.69
CA LEU A 70 -1.34 16.66 5.41
C LEU A 70 -0.87 17.97 6.03
N VAL A 71 -0.77 18.02 7.35
CA VAL A 71 -0.27 19.18 8.07
C VAL A 71 1.02 18.86 8.81
N ARG A 72 1.86 19.88 8.91
CA ARG A 72 3.02 19.91 9.79
C ARG A 72 2.80 20.97 10.85
N LEU A 73 2.95 20.60 12.11
CA LEU A 73 2.80 21.49 13.26
C LEU A 73 4.11 21.53 14.03
N ASN A 74 4.48 22.68 14.57
CA ASN A 74 5.58 22.79 15.50
C ASN A 74 5.23 22.00 16.78
N LEU A 75 6.13 21.11 17.21
CA LEU A 75 5.90 20.25 18.38
C LEU A 75 5.71 21.06 19.68
N ALA A 76 6.40 22.19 19.83
CA ALA A 76 6.41 22.96 21.06
C ALA A 76 5.08 23.68 21.32
N ASP A 77 4.48 24.27 20.30
CA ASP A 77 3.33 25.18 20.43
C ASP A 77 2.12 24.83 19.56
N GLY A 78 2.25 23.83 18.67
CA GLY A 78 1.19 23.42 17.76
C GLY A 78 0.96 24.38 16.59
N ALA A 79 1.84 25.37 16.37
CA ALA A 79 1.73 26.30 15.26
C ALA A 79 1.88 25.58 13.91
N LYS A 80 1.02 25.90 12.93
CA LYS A 80 1.10 25.31 11.59
C LYS A 80 2.39 25.77 10.88
N LEU A 81 3.21 24.80 10.48
CA LEU A 81 4.40 24.98 9.66
C LEU A 81 4.05 24.93 8.17
N SER A 82 3.26 23.94 7.75
CA SER A 82 2.74 23.83 6.37
C SER A 82 1.49 22.96 6.29
N GLU A 83 0.79 23.07 5.16
CA GLU A 83 -0.38 22.25 4.82
C GLU A 83 -0.34 21.90 3.33
N THR A 84 -0.48 20.62 3.05
CA THR A 84 -0.59 20.08 1.70
C THR A 84 -1.97 19.46 1.55
N ILE A 85 -2.75 20.02 0.62
CA ILE A 85 -4.06 19.49 0.25
C ILE A 85 -3.87 18.45 -0.85
N MET A 86 -4.44 17.27 -0.67
CA MET A 86 -4.43 16.17 -1.63
C MET A 86 -5.89 15.84 -1.98
N ASP A 87 -6.38 16.41 -3.07
CA ASP A 87 -7.76 16.26 -3.53
C ASP A 87 -7.83 15.59 -4.91
N GLU A 88 -8.98 15.68 -5.58
CA GLU A 88 -9.21 15.16 -6.92
C GLU A 88 -8.55 15.96 -8.04
N THR A 89 -7.76 16.99 -7.73
CA THR A 89 -7.07 17.82 -8.73
C THR A 89 -5.63 17.37 -8.87
N ASN A 90 -5.17 17.09 -10.10
CA ASN A 90 -3.77 16.87 -10.36
C ASN A 90 -3.00 18.21 -10.23
N PRO A 91 -2.05 18.35 -9.28
CA PRO A 91 -1.33 19.59 -9.08
C PRO A 91 -0.43 20.00 -10.26
N GLU A 92 -0.07 19.06 -11.15
CA GLU A 92 0.76 19.35 -12.33
C GLU A 92 -0.04 19.96 -13.48
N THR A 93 -1.27 19.52 -13.67
CA THR A 93 -2.07 19.84 -14.88
C THR A 93 -3.32 20.67 -14.57
N GLY A 94 -3.79 20.68 -13.32
CA GLY A 94 -5.08 21.25 -12.92
C GLY A 94 -6.29 20.42 -13.35
N ASN A 95 -6.08 19.29 -14.04
CA ASN A 95 -7.16 18.38 -14.43
C ASN A 95 -7.60 17.49 -13.27
N ASN A 96 -8.65 16.71 -13.50
CA ASN A 96 -9.05 15.69 -12.55
C ASN A 96 -8.00 14.55 -12.47
N MET A 97 -7.69 14.13 -11.24
CA MET A 97 -6.72 13.10 -10.86
C MET A 97 -6.96 11.73 -11.52
N GLN A 98 -8.18 11.48 -12.01
CA GLN A 98 -8.51 10.29 -12.79
C GLN A 98 -7.65 10.13 -14.05
N GLU A 99 -7.00 11.20 -14.56
CA GLU A 99 -6.07 11.07 -15.69
C GLU A 99 -4.81 10.24 -15.36
N LYS A 100 -4.46 10.10 -14.08
CA LYS A 100 -3.36 9.25 -13.61
C LYS A 100 -3.76 7.78 -13.47
N LEU A 101 -5.03 7.43 -13.70
CA LEU A 101 -5.47 6.04 -13.71
C LEU A 101 -4.72 5.24 -14.78
N GLN A 102 -4.26 4.05 -14.41
CA GLN A 102 -3.63 3.12 -15.33
C GLN A 102 -4.25 1.73 -15.16
N ILE A 103 -5.21 1.39 -16.02
CA ILE A 103 -5.94 0.10 -15.98
C ILE A 103 -6.68 -0.08 -14.64
N LEU A 104 -6.11 -0.85 -13.70
CA LEU A 104 -6.65 -1.08 -12.35
C LEU A 104 -5.77 -0.46 -11.26
N GLN A 105 -4.88 0.46 -11.64
CA GLN A 105 -3.97 1.15 -10.74
C GLN A 105 -4.42 2.60 -10.56
N MET A 106 -4.50 3.03 -9.29
CA MET A 106 -4.89 4.38 -8.92
C MET A 106 -3.78 5.04 -8.11
N PRO A 107 -3.65 6.38 -8.16
CA PRO A 107 -2.91 7.11 -7.15
C PRO A 107 -3.44 6.75 -5.75
N VAL A 108 -2.54 6.66 -4.78
CA VAL A 108 -2.96 6.50 -3.38
C VAL A 108 -3.84 7.70 -3.01
N GLY A 109 -5.04 7.38 -2.51
CA GLY A 109 -6.07 8.35 -2.17
C GLY A 109 -6.77 8.08 -0.86
N LEU A 110 -6.16 7.31 0.04
CA LEU A 110 -6.65 7.05 1.40
C LEU A 110 -5.55 7.41 2.41
N PRO A 111 -5.91 7.92 3.59
CA PRO A 111 -4.97 8.18 4.68
C PRO A 111 -4.52 6.87 5.33
N ASP A 112 -3.47 6.93 6.14
CA ASP A 112 -3.02 5.82 6.99
C ASP A 112 -2.11 6.35 8.11
N ILE A 113 -1.60 5.45 8.95
CA ILE A 113 -0.48 5.75 9.84
C ILE A 113 0.75 6.12 9.00
N LEU A 114 1.35 7.27 9.31
CA LEU A 114 2.54 7.76 8.64
C LEU A 114 3.78 6.99 9.12
N THR A 115 4.69 6.71 8.18
CA THR A 115 6.03 6.19 8.48
C THR A 115 7.08 7.17 7.95
N ALA A 116 8.34 7.01 8.36
CA ALA A 116 9.43 7.87 7.88
C ALA A 116 10.77 7.15 7.95
N ASP A 117 11.69 7.59 7.12
CA ASP A 117 13.12 7.31 7.22
C ASP A 117 13.89 8.63 7.40
N ASP A 118 15.18 8.65 7.12
CA ASP A 118 16.02 9.85 7.26
C ASP A 118 15.87 10.85 6.11
N GLN A 119 15.19 10.48 5.03
CA GLN A 119 15.04 11.31 3.84
C GLN A 119 13.59 11.77 3.62
N PHE A 120 12.61 10.95 3.99
CA PHE A 120 11.21 11.14 3.62
C PHE A 120 10.22 10.77 4.73
N VAL A 121 9.01 11.30 4.57
CA VAL A 121 7.80 10.84 5.25
C VAL A 121 6.95 10.09 4.24
N TYR A 122 6.25 9.05 4.68
CA TYR A 122 5.43 8.20 3.84
C TYR A 122 4.00 8.09 4.33
N MET A 123 3.07 7.99 3.37
CA MET A 123 1.67 7.64 3.60
C MET A 123 1.27 6.56 2.61
N LYS A 124 1.15 5.32 3.08
CA LYS A 124 1.14 4.13 2.20
C LYS A 124 2.36 4.22 1.26
N SER A 125 2.23 3.89 -0.02
CA SER A 125 3.35 4.00 -0.99
C SER A 125 3.70 5.44 -1.42
N GLN A 126 3.07 6.47 -0.86
CA GLN A 126 3.38 7.87 -1.21
C GLN A 126 4.57 8.38 -0.44
N LYS A 127 5.39 9.21 -1.09
CA LYS A 127 6.59 9.83 -0.54
C LYS A 127 6.43 11.36 -0.47
N PHE A 128 6.82 11.93 0.67
CA PHE A 128 6.84 13.37 0.92
C PHE A 128 8.23 13.81 1.36
N ASP A 129 8.65 15.00 0.92
CA ASP A 129 9.82 15.66 1.51
C ASP A 129 9.49 16.18 2.92
N PHE A 130 10.51 16.65 3.66
CA PHE A 130 10.30 17.21 5.00
C PHE A 130 9.62 18.58 5.01
N GLN A 131 9.30 19.19 3.86
CA GLN A 131 8.49 20.39 3.76
C GLN A 131 6.98 20.04 3.66
N GLY A 132 6.66 18.76 3.40
CA GLY A 132 5.31 18.25 3.22
C GLY A 132 4.87 18.18 1.77
N ASN A 133 5.77 18.42 0.81
CA ASN A 133 5.44 18.34 -0.61
C ASN A 133 5.40 16.87 -1.04
N ARG A 134 4.35 16.52 -1.79
CA ARG A 134 4.20 15.18 -2.37
C ARG A 134 5.13 15.05 -3.58
N LEU A 135 6.00 14.04 -3.58
CA LEU A 135 7.05 13.91 -4.60
C LEU A 135 6.62 13.07 -5.82
N GLU A 136 5.72 12.11 -5.64
CA GLU A 136 5.29 11.19 -6.69
C GLU A 136 3.75 10.99 -6.63
N ILE A 137 3.08 11.11 -7.78
CA ILE A 137 1.62 10.98 -7.91
C ILE A 137 1.27 9.99 -9.03
N GLY A 138 0.63 8.89 -8.63
CA GLY A 138 0.08 7.90 -9.54
C GLY A 138 0.89 6.62 -9.62
N PRO A 139 0.31 5.59 -10.26
CA PRO A 139 1.04 4.38 -10.57
C PRO A 139 2.15 4.68 -11.58
N ILE A 140 3.23 3.92 -11.51
CA ILE A 140 4.33 4.02 -12.48
C ILE A 140 4.03 3.23 -13.77
N SER A 141 3.05 2.32 -13.74
CA SER A 141 2.63 1.53 -14.90
C SER A 141 1.22 0.98 -14.74
N GLY A 142 0.53 0.77 -15.87
CA GLY A 142 -0.68 -0.06 -15.91
C GLY A 142 -0.39 -1.56 -15.94
N ASP A 143 0.83 -1.97 -16.32
CA ASP A 143 1.25 -3.37 -16.30
C ASP A 143 1.46 -3.84 -14.85
N PHE A 144 0.76 -4.93 -14.48
CA PHE A 144 0.76 -5.43 -13.11
C PHE A 144 2.15 -5.83 -12.62
N VAL A 145 2.95 -6.44 -13.49
CA VAL A 145 4.29 -6.91 -13.13
C VAL A 145 5.21 -5.71 -13.00
N ALA A 146 5.23 -4.79 -13.97
CA ALA A 146 6.04 -3.58 -13.91
C ALA A 146 5.74 -2.75 -12.66
N GLN A 147 4.45 -2.52 -12.35
CA GLN A 147 4.03 -1.81 -11.14
C GLN A 147 4.44 -2.56 -9.87
N GLY A 148 4.17 -3.86 -9.79
CA GLY A 148 4.40 -4.66 -8.58
C GLY A 148 5.86 -5.07 -8.35
N SER A 149 6.70 -5.03 -9.39
CA SER A 149 8.12 -5.41 -9.32
C SER A 149 9.06 -4.23 -9.04
N ALA A 150 8.60 -2.99 -9.23
CA ALA A 150 9.39 -1.80 -8.96
C ALA A 150 9.54 -1.53 -7.45
N GLN A 151 10.32 -2.37 -6.78
CA GLN A 151 10.50 -2.35 -5.34
C GLN A 151 11.85 -1.75 -4.93
N ARG A 152 12.86 -1.76 -5.80
CA ARG A 152 14.21 -1.29 -5.46
C ARG A 152 14.37 0.23 -5.63
N GLY A 153 15.30 0.82 -4.87
CA GLY A 153 15.74 2.21 -5.02
C GLY A 153 15.38 3.09 -3.83
N GLU A 154 15.52 4.40 -4.01
CA GLU A 154 15.15 5.38 -3.00
C GLU A 154 13.66 5.29 -2.64
N GLY A 155 13.35 5.46 -1.35
CA GLY A 155 11.98 5.41 -0.87
C GLY A 155 11.45 4.02 -0.57
N VAL A 156 12.33 3.02 -0.42
CA VAL A 156 11.96 1.71 0.14
C VAL A 156 11.62 1.87 1.62
N HIS A 157 10.38 1.54 1.98
CA HIS A 157 9.88 1.67 3.35
C HIS A 157 8.84 0.60 3.65
N LEU A 158 8.48 0.48 4.93
CA LEU A 158 7.36 -0.34 5.35
C LEU A 158 6.05 0.40 5.10
N PHE A 159 5.13 -0.21 4.35
CA PHE A 159 3.78 0.32 4.15
C PHE A 159 2.74 -0.80 4.03
N ALA A 160 1.48 -0.44 4.27
CA ALA A 160 0.33 -1.32 4.14
C ALA A 160 -0.66 -0.74 3.11
N PRO A 161 -0.79 -1.32 1.91
CA PRO A 161 -1.73 -0.84 0.89
C PRO A 161 -3.16 -0.72 1.43
N MET A 162 -3.60 -1.70 2.23
CA MET A 162 -4.95 -1.76 2.78
C MET A 162 -5.11 -1.11 4.17
N GLY A 163 -4.03 -0.64 4.80
CA GLY A 163 -4.08 -0.09 6.15
C GLY A 163 -3.19 -0.85 7.12
N PHE A 164 -2.44 -0.16 7.97
CA PHE A 164 -1.71 -0.80 9.07
C PHE A 164 -2.62 -1.43 10.13
N LEU A 165 -3.88 -0.96 10.18
CA LEU A 165 -4.90 -1.42 11.13
C LEU A 165 -5.88 -2.43 10.52
N ASP A 166 -5.64 -2.90 9.29
CA ASP A 166 -6.42 -4.00 8.71
C ASP A 166 -6.14 -5.28 9.50
N ASP A 167 -7.14 -5.75 10.23
CA ASP A 167 -7.11 -6.96 11.05
C ASP A 167 -7.92 -8.11 10.42
N SER A 168 -8.30 -7.97 9.14
CA SER A 168 -9.18 -8.92 8.46
C SER A 168 -8.48 -10.23 8.10
N TRP A 169 -7.14 -10.25 8.12
CA TRP A 169 -6.29 -11.34 7.61
C TRP A 169 -6.58 -11.73 6.16
N PHE A 170 -7.24 -10.84 5.41
CA PHE A 170 -7.61 -11.08 4.03
C PHE A 170 -6.36 -11.32 3.19
N HIS A 171 -6.32 -12.41 2.43
CA HIS A 171 -5.14 -12.86 1.68
C HIS A 171 -4.60 -11.88 0.61
N ARG A 172 -5.23 -10.73 0.40
CA ARG A 172 -4.72 -9.66 -0.46
C ARG A 172 -4.25 -8.43 0.31
N SER A 173 -4.63 -8.34 1.58
CA SER A 173 -4.09 -7.39 2.55
C SER A 173 -2.80 -7.99 3.10
N TYR A 174 -1.70 -7.27 2.94
CA TYR A 174 -0.42 -7.57 3.55
C TYR A 174 0.47 -6.32 3.48
N TRP A 175 1.38 -6.17 4.41
CA TRP A 175 2.39 -5.13 4.44
C TRP A 175 3.54 -5.50 3.51
N VAL A 176 4.21 -4.48 2.99
CA VAL A 176 5.33 -4.59 2.07
C VAL A 176 6.46 -3.72 2.57
N TYR A 177 7.67 -4.24 2.59
CA TYR A 177 8.89 -3.44 2.70
C TYR A 177 9.43 -3.19 1.30
N GLY A 178 9.03 -2.09 0.69
CA GLY A 178 9.23 -1.81 -0.73
C GLY A 178 8.76 -0.43 -1.14
N ARG A 179 8.36 -0.26 -2.40
CA ARG A 179 7.97 1.04 -2.98
C ARG A 179 6.58 1.07 -3.59
N ASN A 180 6.16 -0.01 -4.25
CA ASN A 180 4.96 0.00 -5.07
C ASN A 180 4.03 -1.18 -4.76
N PHE A 181 2.75 -0.99 -5.03
CA PHE A 181 1.77 -2.06 -4.98
C PHE A 181 0.92 -2.03 -6.25
N ALA A 182 0.63 -3.21 -6.79
CA ALA A 182 -0.26 -3.36 -7.94
C ALA A 182 -1.64 -3.83 -7.45
N GLY A 183 -2.68 -3.06 -7.73
CA GLY A 183 -4.08 -3.42 -7.52
C GLY A 183 -4.62 -4.40 -8.57
N GLY A 184 -5.88 -4.79 -8.38
CA GLY A 184 -6.60 -5.67 -9.31
C GLY A 184 -6.27 -7.15 -9.18
N HIS A 185 -7.04 -7.99 -9.88
CA HIS A 185 -6.95 -9.45 -9.82
C HIS A 185 -5.58 -10.00 -10.26
N GLY A 186 -4.88 -9.28 -11.14
CA GLY A 186 -3.55 -9.63 -11.67
C GLY A 186 -2.38 -8.99 -10.93
N GLY A 187 -2.64 -7.99 -10.08
CA GLY A 187 -1.60 -7.19 -9.43
C GLY A 187 -1.38 -7.51 -7.95
N TYR A 188 -2.43 -7.87 -7.21
CA TYR A 188 -2.38 -7.90 -5.74
C TYR A 188 -1.27 -8.80 -5.16
N TYR A 189 -0.83 -9.82 -5.89
CA TYR A 189 0.19 -10.78 -5.43
C TYR A 189 1.61 -10.41 -5.87
N GLN A 190 1.77 -9.39 -6.71
CA GLN A 190 3.04 -9.10 -7.37
C GLN A 190 4.07 -8.56 -6.38
N ALA A 191 3.70 -7.58 -5.54
CA ALA A 191 4.63 -6.99 -4.58
C ALA A 191 5.27 -8.04 -3.65
N GLY A 192 4.46 -8.97 -3.12
CA GLY A 192 4.97 -10.04 -2.26
C GLY A 192 5.86 -11.08 -2.93
N ARG A 193 6.00 -11.04 -4.27
CA ARG A 193 7.00 -11.85 -4.99
C ARG A 193 8.36 -11.17 -5.11
N PHE A 194 8.39 -9.84 -4.97
CA PHE A 194 9.57 -9.03 -5.27
C PHE A 194 10.09 -8.26 -4.06
N ALA A 195 9.37 -8.26 -2.94
CA ALA A 195 9.77 -7.57 -1.72
C ALA A 195 9.40 -8.39 -0.48
N PRO A 196 10.14 -8.24 0.63
CA PRO A 196 9.70 -8.73 1.92
C PRO A 196 8.28 -8.25 2.21
N SER A 197 7.40 -9.16 2.62
CA SER A 197 5.98 -8.89 2.82
C SER A 197 5.33 -9.86 3.79
N GLY A 198 4.30 -9.40 4.49
CA GLY A 198 3.60 -10.17 5.51
C GLY A 198 2.63 -9.30 6.30
N ASP A 199 2.08 -9.81 7.39
CA ASP A 199 1.07 -9.07 8.19
C ASP A 199 1.69 -8.34 9.39
N ILE A 200 2.75 -8.92 9.96
CA ILE A 200 3.53 -8.31 11.05
C ILE A 200 4.97 -8.31 10.58
N MET A 201 5.56 -7.12 10.46
CA MET A 201 6.93 -6.96 9.95
C MET A 201 7.76 -6.05 10.84
N VAL A 202 9.04 -6.38 10.96
CA VAL A 202 10.04 -5.59 11.70
C VAL A 202 11.28 -5.46 10.83
N ASN A 203 11.75 -4.23 10.62
CA ASN A 203 13.04 -3.97 9.99
C ASN A 203 14.06 -3.61 11.09
N GLY A 204 15.16 -4.36 11.16
CA GLY A 204 16.22 -4.12 12.15
C GLY A 204 17.36 -5.11 12.02
N GLY A 205 18.55 -4.72 12.50
CA GLY A 205 19.72 -5.60 12.49
C GLY A 205 20.18 -6.05 11.10
N GLY A 206 19.86 -5.28 10.05
CA GLY A 206 20.20 -5.61 8.66
C GLY A 206 19.24 -6.62 7.99
N TYR A 207 18.11 -6.94 8.62
CA TYR A 207 17.10 -7.85 8.09
C TYR A 207 15.69 -7.29 8.24
N VAL A 208 14.78 -7.81 7.41
CA VAL A 208 13.35 -7.69 7.58
C VAL A 208 12.81 -9.02 8.05
N PHE A 209 12.25 -9.04 9.26
CA PHE A 209 11.53 -10.17 9.81
C PHE A 209 10.05 -10.01 9.52
N GLY A 210 9.37 -11.09 9.19
CA GLY A 210 7.94 -11.03 8.93
C GLY A 210 7.22 -12.33 9.20
N TYR A 211 5.92 -12.23 9.46
CA TYR A 211 5.00 -13.36 9.41
C TYR A 211 4.21 -13.26 8.10
N GLY A 212 4.59 -14.09 7.12
CA GLY A 212 4.14 -13.92 5.75
C GLY A 212 4.08 -15.24 4.98
N ARG A 213 3.62 -15.16 3.74
CA ARG A 213 3.51 -16.31 2.83
C ARG A 213 4.74 -16.38 1.94
N LYS A 214 5.06 -17.57 1.45
CA LYS A 214 6.06 -17.71 0.39
C LYS A 214 5.56 -17.07 -0.93
N PRO A 215 6.44 -16.53 -1.78
CA PRO A 215 6.11 -15.90 -3.07
C PRO A 215 5.15 -16.70 -3.96
N GLU A 216 5.27 -18.03 -3.96
CA GLU A 216 4.43 -18.97 -4.71
C GLU A 216 2.98 -19.03 -4.21
N TYR A 217 2.72 -18.71 -2.93
CA TYR A 217 1.40 -18.81 -2.29
C TYR A 217 0.62 -17.49 -2.24
N PHE A 218 1.12 -16.42 -2.86
CA PHE A 218 0.36 -15.16 -2.94
C PHE A 218 -0.78 -15.21 -3.97
N ARG A 219 -0.60 -15.90 -5.10
CA ARG A 219 -1.64 -16.01 -6.15
C ARG A 219 -2.65 -17.10 -5.76
N TRP A 220 -3.94 -16.84 -5.98
CA TRP A 220 -5.14 -17.67 -5.69
C TRP A 220 -4.90 -19.07 -5.10
N THR A 221 -5.35 -19.24 -3.84
CA THR A 221 -5.64 -20.47 -3.08
C THR A 221 -4.91 -21.76 -3.44
N THR A 222 -4.11 -22.24 -2.50
CA THR A 222 -4.17 -23.65 -2.04
C THR A 222 -3.87 -23.76 -0.54
N THR A 223 -2.89 -23.02 -0.01
CA THR A 223 -2.65 -22.96 1.45
C THR A 223 -2.40 -21.54 1.96
N MET A 224 -3.16 -21.11 2.97
CA MET A 224 -2.88 -19.89 3.74
C MET A 224 -1.81 -20.20 4.80
N GLU A 225 -0.65 -20.66 4.33
CA GLU A 225 0.49 -20.93 5.19
C GLU A 225 1.30 -19.66 5.38
N ARG A 226 1.33 -19.19 6.62
CA ARG A 226 2.20 -18.11 7.04
C ARG A 226 3.34 -18.67 7.87
N GLN A 227 4.52 -18.17 7.61
CA GLN A 227 5.75 -18.62 8.25
C GLN A 227 6.49 -17.39 8.76
N LEU A 228 7.15 -17.54 9.89
CA LEU A 228 8.15 -16.58 10.32
C LEU A 228 9.32 -16.69 9.34
N TYR A 229 9.76 -15.56 8.80
CA TYR A 229 10.91 -15.49 7.91
C TYR A 229 11.81 -14.31 8.26
N ALA A 230 13.04 -14.37 7.75
CA ALA A 230 13.98 -13.25 7.70
C ALA A 230 14.44 -13.08 6.25
N ALA A 231 14.46 -11.85 5.76
CA ALA A 231 14.91 -11.50 4.42
C ALA A 231 15.85 -10.30 4.48
N VAL A 232 16.72 -10.15 3.49
CA VAL A 232 17.46 -8.89 3.33
C VAL A 232 16.48 -7.75 2.99
N PRO A 233 16.69 -6.52 3.51
CA PRO A 233 15.77 -5.42 3.27
C PRO A 233 15.74 -4.97 1.80
N GLU A 234 16.85 -5.11 1.09
CA GLU A 234 16.96 -4.64 -0.29
C GLU A 234 16.29 -5.63 -1.26
N PRO A 235 15.28 -5.19 -2.03
CA PRO A 235 14.63 -6.02 -3.04
C PRO A 235 15.62 -6.46 -4.13
N PRO A 236 15.45 -7.68 -4.69
CA PRO A 236 16.29 -8.17 -5.78
C PRO A 236 16.23 -7.26 -7.00
N GLU A 237 17.31 -7.26 -7.79
CA GLU A 237 17.31 -6.65 -9.11
C GLU A 237 16.48 -7.48 -10.09
N ILE A 238 15.59 -6.82 -10.82
CA ILE A 238 14.67 -7.49 -11.73
C ILE A 238 15.04 -7.09 -13.16
N PRO A 239 15.35 -8.06 -14.04
CA PRO A 239 15.66 -7.77 -15.44
C PRO A 239 14.54 -6.98 -16.11
N GLY A 240 14.89 -5.94 -16.89
CA GLY A 240 13.91 -5.05 -17.53
C GLY A 240 12.97 -5.75 -18.54
N ASP A 241 13.32 -6.95 -19.00
CA ASP A 241 12.49 -7.79 -19.86
C ASP A 241 11.60 -8.78 -19.10
N PHE A 242 11.67 -8.82 -17.77
CA PHE A 242 10.90 -9.74 -16.94
C PHE A 242 9.38 -9.59 -17.15
N ALA A 243 8.88 -8.35 -17.20
CA ALA A 243 7.47 -8.06 -17.47
C ALA A 243 7.05 -8.50 -18.90
N ARG A 244 7.93 -8.34 -19.90
CA ARG A 244 7.68 -8.80 -21.28
C ARG A 244 7.67 -10.31 -21.42
N LYS A 245 8.47 -11.02 -20.62
CA LYS A 245 8.45 -12.49 -20.55
C LYS A 245 7.21 -13.04 -19.84
N ALA A 246 6.59 -12.25 -18.95
CA ALA A 246 5.37 -12.63 -18.25
C ALA A 246 4.10 -12.45 -19.11
N ALA A 247 4.12 -11.56 -20.10
CA ALA A 247 3.04 -11.41 -21.08
C ALA A 247 3.28 -12.37 -22.27
N PRO A 248 2.38 -13.34 -22.55
CA PRO A 248 2.47 -14.07 -23.79
C PRO A 248 2.20 -13.08 -24.93
N ALA A 249 3.20 -12.85 -25.77
CA ALA A 249 3.03 -12.15 -27.03
C ALA A 249 2.06 -12.96 -27.91
N GLY A 250 0.80 -12.51 -27.93
CA GLY A 250 -0.26 -13.05 -28.78
C GLY A 250 -0.83 -14.39 -28.33
N GLY A 251 -1.88 -14.37 -27.50
CA GLY A 251 -2.97 -15.38 -27.45
C GLY A 251 -2.62 -16.87 -27.29
N LYS A 252 -1.35 -17.25 -27.19
CA LYS A 252 -0.88 -18.59 -26.94
C LYS A 252 -0.25 -18.54 -25.56
N ALA A 253 -0.87 -19.26 -24.63
CA ALA A 253 -0.40 -19.42 -23.27
C ALA A 253 1.12 -19.58 -23.27
N ALA A 254 1.80 -18.67 -22.56
CA ALA A 254 3.20 -18.83 -22.26
C ALA A 254 3.39 -20.26 -21.74
N THR A 255 4.36 -20.98 -22.32
CA THR A 255 4.86 -22.25 -21.78
C THR A 255 5.23 -22.00 -20.33
N ASN A 256 4.29 -22.27 -19.43
CA ASN A 256 4.49 -22.30 -18.00
C ASN A 256 5.62 -23.30 -17.76
N ILE A 257 6.81 -22.81 -17.43
CA ILE A 257 7.89 -23.62 -16.87
C ILE A 257 7.57 -23.84 -15.38
N GLY A 258 6.40 -24.42 -15.13
CA GLY A 258 6.16 -25.20 -13.92
C GLY A 258 6.42 -26.65 -14.28
N GLN A 259 6.87 -27.46 -13.31
CA GLN A 259 6.92 -28.91 -13.47
C GLN A 259 5.49 -29.45 -13.56
N PHE A 260 4.91 -29.39 -14.75
CA PHE A 260 3.67 -30.05 -15.09
C PHE A 260 4.02 -31.27 -15.95
N ALA A 261 3.38 -32.40 -15.68
CA ALA A 261 3.35 -33.49 -16.67
C ALA A 261 2.55 -33.00 -17.88
N GLN A 262 3.24 -32.72 -18.99
CA GLN A 262 2.59 -32.40 -20.26
C GLN A 262 2.64 -33.62 -21.17
N PHE A 263 1.48 -33.98 -21.72
CA PHE A 263 1.35 -35.01 -22.73
C PHE A 263 1.01 -34.36 -24.06
N ALA A 264 1.64 -34.83 -25.14
CA ALA A 264 1.31 -34.36 -26.48
C ALA A 264 -0.16 -34.68 -26.79
N LYS A 265 -0.89 -33.71 -27.36
CA LYS A 265 -2.24 -33.95 -27.89
C LYS A 265 -2.11 -34.88 -29.09
N THR A 266 -2.46 -36.15 -28.91
CA THR A 266 -2.53 -37.13 -30.00
C THR A 266 -3.99 -37.36 -30.39
N PRO A 267 -4.28 -37.80 -31.62
CA PRO A 267 -5.64 -38.18 -32.02
C PRO A 267 -6.29 -39.24 -31.11
N ALA A 268 -5.50 -40.01 -30.38
CA ALA A 268 -5.97 -40.99 -29.41
C ALA A 268 -6.57 -40.36 -28.12
N LEU A 269 -6.30 -39.08 -27.87
CA LEU A 269 -6.78 -38.33 -26.71
C LEU A 269 -8.04 -37.49 -27.00
N ASP A 270 -8.66 -37.64 -28.17
CA ASP A 270 -9.91 -36.94 -28.53
C ASP A 270 -11.12 -37.62 -27.84
N PRO A 271 -11.80 -36.93 -26.88
CA PRO A 271 -12.93 -37.50 -26.17
C PRO A 271 -14.26 -37.29 -26.88
N THR A 272 -14.26 -36.77 -28.12
CA THR A 272 -15.50 -36.46 -28.84
C THR A 272 -16.41 -37.69 -28.88
N SER A 273 -17.64 -37.51 -28.39
CA SER A 273 -18.68 -38.54 -28.29
C SER A 273 -18.35 -39.73 -27.38
N ARG A 274 -17.44 -39.58 -26.42
CA ARG A 274 -17.12 -40.59 -25.39
C ARG A 274 -17.22 -39.99 -23.98
N PRO A 275 -17.89 -40.66 -23.02
CA PRO A 275 -17.79 -40.27 -21.62
C PRO A 275 -16.35 -40.47 -21.12
N LEU A 276 -15.84 -39.50 -20.36
CA LEU A 276 -14.46 -39.53 -19.86
C LEU A 276 -14.46 -39.32 -18.34
N THR A 277 -13.72 -40.18 -17.65
CA THR A 277 -13.48 -40.09 -16.19
C THR A 277 -12.00 -39.79 -15.98
N VAL A 278 -11.70 -38.79 -15.16
CA VAL A 278 -10.33 -38.43 -14.79
C VAL A 278 -10.16 -38.73 -13.31
N GLU A 279 -9.19 -39.57 -12.96
CA GLU A 279 -8.71 -39.73 -11.59
C GLU A 279 -7.25 -39.30 -11.50
N ALA A 280 -6.91 -38.62 -10.41
CA ALA A 280 -5.56 -38.24 -10.07
C ALA A 280 -5.29 -38.68 -8.63
N TRP A 281 -4.25 -39.47 -8.43
CA TRP A 281 -3.81 -39.92 -7.12
C TRP A 281 -2.49 -39.24 -6.79
N ILE A 282 -2.40 -38.69 -5.58
CA ILE A 282 -1.19 -38.08 -5.03
C ILE A 282 -0.81 -38.91 -3.81
N THR A 283 0.40 -39.47 -3.82
CA THR A 283 1.01 -40.15 -2.67
C THR A 283 1.93 -39.21 -1.91
#